data_AF-A0A1C5MXY2-F1
#
_entry.id   AF-A0A1C5MXY2-F1
#
_cell.length_a   1.000
_cell.length_b   1.000
_cell.length_c   1.000
_cell.angle_alpha   90.00
_cell.angle_beta   90.00
_cell.angle_gamma   90.00
#
_symmetry.space_group_name_H-M   'P 1'
#
loop_
_entity.id
_entity.type
_entity.pdbx_description
1 polymer ?
#
loop_
_entity_poly.entity_id
_entity_poly.type
_entity_poly.pdbx_seq_one_letter_code
_entity_poly.pdbx_strand_id
1 'polypeptide(L)'
;MKKENINDFRSEIFKLCNEIKKNDSLHIIQETLEKLFMCENIEEKIPSNIFFHQIAKHGNNQFYGYLFANENFDMYKDIFPMAKSPIKEDIKVFEKAHATIYTLIKLCTEDMRNNYPKIAKVLDPYSKYKQISPIKENGYLNKDLYKNAVDSFKNSDLYKKVKNSAVNMFIEKIDQIEIQKMFMSLEKEMDRCPLDKVPNCAKIILKKRPIDFEKSELLIAHFLMLFALRKSLENACSLLFTALVGEELIVFSEDNIISIDKNYKNVINKVIQVTLLGFFSKKYSNIAGEIALIHCNPNQDYNIHEFGIIHTCTSSFNQETGETSNMTLQVVDNLLNPYFILMDSIDYKN
;
A
#
# COMPACT_ATOMS: atom_id res chain seq x y z
N MET A 1 5.34 29.36 -14.31
CA MET A 1 4.89 29.07 -12.93
C MET A 1 6.10 28.61 -12.12
N LYS A 2 6.39 29.26 -10.99
CA LYS A 2 7.43 28.78 -10.06
C LYS A 2 7.01 27.39 -9.56
N LYS A 3 7.82 26.36 -9.82
CA LYS A 3 7.73 25.09 -9.09
C LYS A 3 8.08 25.41 -7.65
N GLU A 4 7.08 25.64 -6.81
CA GLU A 4 7.28 25.47 -5.38
C GLU A 4 7.64 24.00 -5.19
N ASN A 5 8.89 23.73 -4.82
CA ASN A 5 9.32 22.44 -4.29
C ASN A 5 8.59 22.25 -2.95
N ILE A 6 7.31 21.90 -3.02
CA ILE A 6 6.63 21.30 -1.89
C ILE A 6 7.15 19.87 -1.87
N ASN A 7 8.10 19.60 -0.96
CA ASN A 7 8.54 18.24 -0.64
C ASN A 7 7.37 17.50 -0.01
N ASP A 8 6.45 17.01 -0.84
CA ASP A 8 5.31 16.23 -0.43
C ASP A 8 5.68 14.78 -0.11
N PHE A 9 4.79 14.07 0.59
CA PHE A 9 5.08 12.73 1.08
C PHE A 9 5.39 11.74 -0.05
N ARG A 10 4.61 11.75 -1.14
CA ARG A 10 4.86 10.88 -2.30
C ARG A 10 6.25 11.15 -2.88
N SER A 11 6.62 12.41 -3.07
CA SER A 11 7.94 12.80 -3.58
C SER A 11 9.09 12.35 -2.66
N GLU A 12 8.94 12.48 -1.34
CA GLU A 12 9.94 12.03 -0.36
C GLU A 12 10.05 10.50 -0.30
N ILE A 13 8.94 9.76 -0.46
CA ILE A 13 8.98 8.31 -0.56
C ILE A 13 9.73 7.86 -1.82
N PHE A 14 9.54 8.52 -2.97
CA PHE A 14 10.32 8.21 -4.17
C PHE A 14 11.82 8.48 -4.00
N LYS A 15 12.19 9.56 -3.30
CA LYS A 15 13.59 9.80 -2.93
C LYS A 15 14.15 8.67 -2.07
N LEU A 16 13.40 8.22 -1.06
CA LEU A 16 13.79 7.09 -0.22
C LEU A 16 13.93 5.78 -1.02
N CYS A 17 13.01 5.51 -1.96
CA CYS A 17 13.13 4.37 -2.89
C CYS A 17 14.40 4.46 -3.74
N ASN A 18 14.78 5.65 -4.21
CA ASN A 18 16.01 5.83 -4.98
C ASN A 18 17.26 5.58 -4.12
N GLU A 19 17.26 5.98 -2.86
CA GLU A 19 18.36 5.68 -1.93
C GLU A 19 18.46 4.18 -1.64
N ILE A 20 17.33 3.46 -1.56
CA ILE A 20 17.30 2.00 -1.49
C ILE A 20 17.95 1.38 -2.73
N LYS A 21 17.53 1.80 -3.93
CA LYS A 21 18.02 1.24 -5.19
C LYS A 21 19.52 1.44 -5.41
N LYS A 22 20.10 2.52 -4.90
CA LYS A 22 21.54 2.81 -5.00
C LYS A 22 22.39 2.11 -3.94
N ASN A 23 21.77 1.47 -2.95
CA ASN A 23 22.48 0.86 -1.84
C ASN A 23 22.79 -0.61 -2.16
N ASP A 24 24.00 -0.86 -2.64
CA ASP A 24 24.46 -2.20 -3.03
C ASP A 24 24.36 -3.24 -1.90
N SER A 25 24.43 -2.81 -0.64
CA SER A 25 24.28 -3.71 0.52
C SER A 25 22.90 -4.38 0.60
N LEU A 26 21.90 -3.84 -0.11
CA LEU A 26 20.54 -4.38 -0.17
C LEU A 26 20.37 -5.45 -1.26
N HIS A 27 21.36 -5.67 -2.14
CA HIS A 27 21.31 -6.75 -3.12
C HIS A 27 21.14 -8.13 -2.49
N ILE A 28 21.57 -8.31 -1.23
CA ILE A 28 21.33 -9.54 -0.48
C ILE A 28 19.84 -9.92 -0.41
N ILE A 29 18.92 -8.94 -0.42
CA ILE A 29 17.47 -9.19 -0.44
C ILE A 29 17.07 -9.82 -1.77
N GLN A 30 17.58 -9.29 -2.87
CA GLN A 30 17.30 -9.78 -4.23
C GLN A 30 17.90 -11.17 -4.41
N GLU A 31 19.16 -11.38 -4.00
CA GLU A 31 19.83 -12.68 -4.04
C GLU A 31 19.05 -13.72 -3.22
N THR A 32 18.63 -13.39 -2.00
CA THR A 32 17.82 -14.29 -1.17
C THR A 32 16.47 -14.62 -1.81
N LEU A 33 15.81 -13.65 -2.46
CA LEU A 33 14.57 -13.92 -3.20
C LEU A 33 14.82 -14.79 -4.43
N GLU A 34 15.93 -14.58 -5.16
CA GLU A 34 16.28 -15.36 -6.34
C GLU A 34 16.52 -16.83 -6.03
N LYS A 35 17.13 -17.14 -4.86
CA LYS A 35 17.27 -18.52 -4.38
C LYS A 35 15.95 -19.28 -4.29
N LEU A 36 14.83 -18.59 -4.05
CA LEU A 36 13.51 -19.24 -4.02
C LEU A 36 13.08 -19.82 -5.37
N PHE A 37 13.68 -19.34 -6.47
CA PHE A 37 13.38 -19.75 -7.84
C PHE A 37 14.45 -20.70 -8.41
N MET A 38 15.43 -21.12 -7.63
CA MET A 38 16.50 -22.02 -8.07
C MET A 38 16.21 -23.47 -7.69
N CYS A 39 16.43 -24.40 -8.62
CA CYS A 39 16.43 -25.83 -8.33
C CYS A 39 17.71 -26.20 -7.57
N GLU A 40 17.59 -26.99 -6.49
CA GLU A 40 18.75 -27.40 -5.70
C GLU A 40 19.55 -28.51 -6.43
N ASN A 41 18.89 -29.27 -7.31
CA ASN A 41 19.48 -30.37 -8.07
C ASN A 41 19.13 -30.28 -9.57
N ILE A 42 20.03 -30.77 -10.44
CA ILE A 42 19.84 -30.78 -11.90
C ILE A 42 18.62 -31.62 -12.33
N GLU A 43 18.24 -32.61 -11.51
CA GLU A 43 17.07 -33.47 -11.74
C GLU A 43 15.74 -32.82 -11.31
N GLU A 44 15.78 -31.78 -10.47
CA GLU A 44 14.58 -31.04 -10.06
C GLU A 44 14.07 -30.17 -11.21
N LYS A 45 12.85 -30.44 -11.68
CA LYS A 45 12.20 -29.65 -12.74
C LYS A 45 11.52 -28.38 -12.22
N ILE A 46 11.27 -28.30 -10.92
CA ILE A 46 10.56 -27.18 -10.27
C ILE A 46 11.25 -26.86 -8.94
N PRO A 47 11.61 -25.59 -8.68
CA PRO A 47 12.18 -25.18 -7.39
C PRO A 47 11.19 -25.42 -6.25
N SER A 48 11.56 -26.22 -5.24
CA SER A 48 10.66 -26.48 -4.09
C SER A 48 10.30 -25.22 -3.29
N ASN A 49 11.21 -24.25 -3.23
CA ASN A 49 10.99 -22.97 -2.55
C ASN A 49 10.07 -22.00 -3.33
N ILE A 50 9.73 -22.30 -4.60
CA ILE A 50 8.79 -21.48 -5.36
C ILE A 50 7.39 -21.52 -4.73
N PHE A 51 7.01 -22.66 -4.15
CA PHE A 51 5.71 -22.80 -3.49
C PHE A 51 5.64 -21.96 -2.23
N PHE A 52 6.75 -21.87 -1.48
CA PHE A 52 6.84 -20.94 -0.36
C PHE A 52 6.64 -19.50 -0.80
N HIS A 53 7.29 -19.07 -1.90
CA HIS A 53 7.08 -17.75 -2.49
C HIS A 53 5.60 -17.50 -2.84
N GLN A 54 4.94 -18.46 -3.50
CA GLN A 54 3.52 -18.32 -3.85
C GLN A 54 2.61 -18.17 -2.63
N ILE A 55 2.89 -18.92 -1.55
CA ILE A 55 2.17 -18.79 -0.27
C ILE A 55 2.44 -17.41 0.36
N ALA A 56 3.71 -17.02 0.43
CA ALA A 56 4.16 -15.80 1.09
C ALA A 56 3.66 -14.51 0.42
N LYS A 57 3.62 -14.51 -0.91
CA LYS A 57 3.15 -13.38 -1.73
C LYS A 57 1.63 -13.17 -1.64
N HIS A 58 0.88 -14.16 -1.15
CA HIS A 58 -0.56 -14.11 -1.07
C HIS A 58 -1.03 -12.96 -0.15
N GLY A 59 -1.76 -12.00 -0.71
CA GLY A 59 -2.35 -10.88 0.03
C GLY A 59 -1.55 -9.57 0.01
N ASN A 60 -0.46 -9.48 -0.75
CA ASN A 60 0.30 -8.23 -0.97
C ASN A 60 0.71 -7.49 0.31
N ASN A 61 1.14 -8.22 1.32
CA ASN A 61 1.63 -7.67 2.58
C ASN A 61 3.17 -7.67 2.66
N GLN A 62 3.85 -7.59 1.51
CA GLN A 62 5.32 -7.46 1.41
C GLN A 62 6.04 -8.59 2.18
N PHE A 63 7.17 -8.28 2.84
CA PHE A 63 7.92 -9.24 3.65
C PHE A 63 7.14 -9.79 4.87
N TYR A 64 6.05 -9.13 5.29
CA TYR A 64 5.20 -9.67 6.37
C TYR A 64 4.60 -11.02 5.98
N GLY A 65 4.23 -11.20 4.70
CA GLY A 65 3.70 -12.45 4.18
C GLY A 65 4.70 -13.60 4.23
N TYR A 66 5.98 -13.32 3.94
CA TYR A 66 7.06 -14.29 4.04
C TYR A 66 7.28 -14.74 5.48
N LEU A 67 7.27 -13.80 6.43
CA LEU A 67 7.43 -14.09 7.85
C LEU A 67 6.24 -14.89 8.38
N PHE A 68 5.01 -14.50 8.00
CA PHE A 68 3.81 -15.23 8.37
C PHE A 68 3.79 -16.66 7.81
N ALA A 69 4.14 -16.83 6.52
CA ALA A 69 4.22 -18.13 5.87
C ALA A 69 5.25 -19.04 6.53
N ASN A 70 6.39 -18.49 6.97
CA ASN A 70 7.42 -19.23 7.69
C ASN A 70 6.93 -19.71 9.08
N GLU A 71 6.30 -18.83 9.86
CA GLU A 71 5.78 -19.19 11.19
C GLU A 71 4.62 -20.20 11.14
N ASN A 72 3.86 -20.20 10.05
CA ASN A 72 2.67 -21.04 9.88
C ASN A 72 2.85 -22.08 8.78
N PHE A 73 4.10 -22.44 8.45
CA PHE A 73 4.42 -23.28 7.31
C PHE A 73 3.69 -24.63 7.33
N ASP A 74 3.50 -25.21 8.52
CA ASP A 74 2.78 -26.46 8.72
C ASP A 74 1.34 -26.43 8.20
N MET A 75 0.67 -25.27 8.21
CA MET A 75 -0.70 -25.12 7.69
C MET A 75 -0.80 -25.33 6.18
N TYR A 76 0.31 -25.23 5.46
CA TYR A 76 0.35 -25.26 4.00
C TYR A 76 0.88 -26.58 3.43
N LYS A 77 1.41 -27.47 4.27
CA LYS A 77 2.03 -28.72 3.83
C LYS A 77 1.06 -29.63 3.07
N ASP A 78 -0.21 -29.67 3.47
CA ASP A 78 -1.22 -30.50 2.81
C ASP A 78 -1.63 -29.93 1.44
N ILE A 79 -1.57 -28.60 1.27
CA ILE A 79 -1.95 -27.90 0.04
C ILE A 79 -0.76 -27.84 -0.94
N PHE A 80 0.45 -27.67 -0.40
CA PHE A 80 1.70 -27.57 -1.13
C PHE A 80 2.72 -28.59 -0.60
N PRO A 81 2.55 -29.89 -0.89
CA PRO A 81 3.40 -30.96 -0.34
C PRO A 81 4.86 -30.88 -0.78
N MET A 82 5.14 -30.16 -1.87
CA MET A 82 6.49 -29.91 -2.38
C MET A 82 7.13 -28.63 -1.83
N ALA A 83 6.40 -27.84 -1.02
CA ALA A 83 6.96 -26.64 -0.43
C ALA A 83 8.05 -27.01 0.57
N LYS A 84 9.14 -26.24 0.56
CA LYS A 84 10.14 -26.23 1.63
C LYS A 84 10.17 -24.86 2.29
N SER A 85 10.45 -24.84 3.59
CA SER A 85 10.70 -23.59 4.29
C SER A 85 12.11 -23.09 3.95
N PRO A 86 12.31 -21.78 3.76
CA PRO A 86 13.64 -21.21 3.60
C PRO A 86 14.53 -21.50 4.82
N ILE A 87 15.85 -21.47 4.61
CA ILE A 87 16.82 -21.59 5.69
C ILE A 87 16.76 -20.36 6.62
N LYS A 88 17.24 -20.52 7.85
CA LYS A 88 17.15 -19.48 8.90
C LYS A 88 17.85 -18.19 8.50
N GLU A 89 18.95 -18.29 7.76
CA GLU A 89 19.75 -17.17 7.27
C GLU A 89 18.94 -16.29 6.29
N ASP A 90 18.18 -16.91 5.38
CA ASP A 90 17.32 -16.21 4.43
C ASP A 90 16.10 -15.59 5.14
N ILE A 91 15.54 -16.25 6.15
CA ILE A 91 14.48 -15.66 6.98
C ILE A 91 14.96 -14.39 7.69
N LYS A 92 16.19 -14.36 8.22
CA LYS A 92 16.76 -13.14 8.84
C LYS A 92 16.89 -11.98 7.86
N VAL A 93 17.12 -12.26 6.57
CA VAL A 93 17.11 -11.23 5.52
C VAL A 93 15.70 -10.64 5.39
N PHE A 94 14.65 -11.47 5.38
CA PHE A 94 13.27 -11.00 5.36
C PHE A 94 12.87 -10.24 6.63
N GLU A 95 13.35 -10.66 7.81
CA GLU A 95 13.13 -9.94 9.07
C GLU A 95 13.71 -8.52 9.00
N LYS A 96 14.96 -8.36 8.57
CA LYS A 96 15.61 -7.05 8.39
C LYS A 96 14.94 -6.22 7.30
N ALA A 97 14.53 -6.84 6.20
CA ALA A 97 13.84 -6.16 5.12
C ALA A 97 12.46 -5.64 5.57
N HIS A 98 11.70 -6.46 6.31
CA HIS A 98 10.45 -6.03 6.95
C HIS A 98 10.69 -4.91 7.96
N ALA A 99 11.71 -5.03 8.83
CA ALA A 99 12.06 -4.00 9.80
C ALA A 99 12.43 -2.66 9.13
N THR A 100 13.01 -2.70 7.93
CA THR A 100 13.28 -1.52 7.10
C THR A 100 11.99 -0.80 6.74
N ILE A 101 11.03 -1.50 6.12
CA ILE A 101 9.71 -0.94 5.77
C ILE A 101 8.97 -0.46 7.03
N TYR A 102 8.94 -1.29 8.08
CA TYR A 102 8.21 -1.02 9.30
C TYR A 102 8.76 0.17 10.10
N THR A 103 10.04 0.53 9.88
CA THR A 103 10.64 1.74 10.47
C THR A 103 9.92 3.00 10.02
N LEU A 104 9.50 3.10 8.75
CA LEU A 104 8.70 4.23 8.26
C LEU A 104 7.40 4.37 9.07
N ILE A 105 6.64 3.28 9.22
CA ILE A 105 5.38 3.27 9.99
C ILE A 105 5.66 3.70 11.44
N LYS A 106 6.68 3.12 12.08
CA LYS A 106 7.04 3.43 13.46
C LYS A 106 7.29 4.92 13.68
N LEU A 107 8.05 5.55 12.78
CA LEU A 107 8.41 6.96 12.85
C LEU A 107 7.22 7.86 12.50
N CYS A 108 6.47 7.55 11.43
CA CYS A 108 5.28 8.29 11.02
C CYS A 108 4.19 8.33 12.09
N THR A 109 4.07 7.30 12.93
CA THR A 109 3.03 7.21 13.96
C THR A 109 3.56 7.35 15.39
N GLU A 110 4.82 7.77 15.58
CA GLU A 110 5.47 7.76 16.90
C GLU A 110 4.74 8.60 17.96
N ASP A 111 4.39 9.83 17.60
CA ASP A 111 3.68 10.75 18.48
C ASP A 111 2.23 10.28 18.74
N MET A 112 1.59 9.65 17.77
CA MET A 112 0.30 8.98 18.02
C MET A 112 0.48 7.81 18.98
N ARG A 113 1.53 6.99 18.85
CA ARG A 113 1.77 5.85 19.75
C ARG A 113 1.95 6.30 21.20
N ASN A 114 2.58 7.45 21.41
CA ASN A 114 2.82 8.00 22.74
C ASN A 114 1.56 8.60 23.37
N ASN A 115 0.67 9.20 22.58
CA ASN A 115 -0.51 9.92 23.09
C ASN A 115 -1.82 9.12 22.99
N TYR A 116 -1.96 8.31 21.94
CA TYR A 116 -3.16 7.59 21.52
C TYR A 116 -2.78 6.19 20.98
N PRO A 117 -2.36 5.25 21.85
CA PRO A 117 -1.82 3.95 21.43
C PRO A 117 -2.83 3.09 20.66
N LYS A 118 -4.14 3.18 20.94
CA LYS A 118 -5.17 2.41 20.22
C LYS A 118 -5.35 2.96 18.81
N ILE A 119 -5.26 4.28 18.63
CA ILE A 119 -5.25 4.93 17.32
C ILE A 119 -4.02 4.54 16.52
N ALA A 120 -2.83 4.55 17.14
CA ALA A 120 -1.59 4.14 16.48
C ALA A 120 -1.66 2.68 15.98
N LYS A 121 -2.32 1.79 16.73
CA LYS A 121 -2.56 0.40 16.31
C LYS A 121 -3.49 0.32 15.09
N VAL A 122 -4.49 1.19 15.00
CA VAL A 122 -5.40 1.27 13.83
C VAL A 122 -4.67 1.80 12.59
N LEU A 123 -3.77 2.77 12.77
CA LEU A 123 -2.96 3.34 11.68
C LEU A 123 -1.93 2.36 11.12
N ASP A 124 -1.51 1.36 11.90
CA ASP A 124 -0.55 0.34 11.46
C ASP A 124 -1.15 -0.50 10.30
N PRO A 125 -0.60 -0.40 9.08
CA PRO A 125 -1.00 -1.21 7.93
C PRO A 125 -1.10 -2.71 8.21
N TYR A 126 -0.22 -3.25 9.06
CA TYR A 126 -0.13 -4.68 9.31
C TYR A 126 -1.10 -5.18 10.40
N SER A 127 -1.79 -4.28 11.11
CA SER A 127 -2.71 -4.62 12.20
C SER A 127 -3.95 -5.42 11.77
N LYS A 128 -4.27 -5.47 10.47
CA LYS A 128 -5.37 -6.27 9.91
C LYS A 128 -5.01 -7.73 9.67
N TYR A 129 -3.71 -8.06 9.68
CA TYR A 129 -3.24 -9.42 9.47
C TYR A 129 -3.16 -10.18 10.79
N LYS A 130 -3.10 -11.50 10.69
CA LYS A 130 -2.79 -12.35 11.84
C LYS A 130 -1.37 -12.02 12.31
N GLN A 131 -1.24 -11.83 13.62
CA GLN A 131 0.00 -11.42 14.25
C GLN A 131 1.11 -12.46 14.05
N ILE A 132 2.29 -11.98 13.68
CA ILE A 132 3.55 -12.73 13.67
C ILE A 132 4.36 -12.46 14.94
N SER A 133 5.41 -13.24 15.14
CA SER A 133 6.36 -13.03 16.23
C SER A 133 7.05 -11.67 16.12
N PRO A 134 7.34 -10.98 17.24
CA PRO A 134 7.99 -9.69 17.20
C PRO A 134 9.37 -9.75 16.54
N ILE A 135 9.58 -8.93 15.52
CA ILE A 135 10.87 -8.81 14.84
C ILE A 135 11.85 -8.04 15.73
N LYS A 136 12.97 -8.69 16.03
CA LYS A 136 14.04 -8.14 16.89
C LYS A 136 15.15 -7.45 16.09
N GLU A 137 15.23 -7.74 14.80
CA GLU A 137 16.24 -7.18 13.91
C GLU A 137 16.02 -5.69 13.64
N ASN A 138 17.12 -4.96 13.48
CA ASN A 138 17.09 -3.59 12.97
C ASN A 138 16.98 -3.59 11.45
N GLY A 139 16.30 -2.59 10.89
CA GLY A 139 16.26 -2.39 9.44
C GLY A 139 17.64 -2.03 8.87
N TYR A 140 17.80 -2.17 7.56
CA TYR A 140 19.05 -1.92 6.86
C TYR A 140 19.41 -0.42 6.75
N LEU A 141 18.41 0.46 6.79
CA LEU A 141 18.60 1.90 6.58
C LEU A 141 18.73 2.67 7.90
N ASN A 142 19.56 3.70 7.90
CA ASN A 142 19.59 4.67 8.99
C ASN A 142 18.26 5.44 9.06
N LYS A 143 17.75 5.64 10.28
CA LYS A 143 16.54 6.43 10.57
C LYS A 143 16.59 7.84 10.00
N ASP A 144 17.76 8.46 9.89
CA ASP A 144 17.91 9.82 9.34
C ASP A 144 17.41 9.93 7.89
N LEU A 145 17.50 8.86 7.11
CA LEU A 145 17.02 8.82 5.72
C LEU A 145 15.49 8.93 5.61
N TYR A 146 14.77 8.59 6.67
CA TYR A 146 13.30 8.65 6.68
C TYR A 146 12.78 10.04 7.05
N LYS A 147 13.63 10.92 7.59
CA LYS A 147 13.23 12.16 8.25
C LYS A 147 12.29 13.00 7.39
N ASN A 148 12.66 13.27 6.14
CA ASN A 148 11.85 14.13 5.26
C ASN A 148 10.49 13.49 4.89
N ALA A 149 10.46 12.17 4.68
CA ALA A 149 9.21 11.44 4.44
C ALA A 149 8.31 11.46 5.69
N VAL A 150 8.89 11.28 6.88
CA VAL A 150 8.16 11.34 8.15
C VAL A 150 7.62 12.74 8.40
N ASP A 151 8.46 13.77 8.19
CA ASP A 151 8.09 15.17 8.39
C ASP A 151 6.98 15.58 7.41
N SER A 152 7.07 15.21 6.13
CA SER A 152 6.02 15.51 5.14
C SER A 152 4.70 14.79 5.45
N PHE A 153 4.74 13.53 5.89
CA PHE A 153 3.55 12.80 6.34
C PHE A 153 2.88 13.48 7.54
N LYS A 154 3.66 13.77 8.60
CA LYS A 154 3.15 14.38 9.84
C LYS A 154 2.71 15.83 9.64
N ASN A 155 3.27 16.53 8.66
CA ASN A 155 2.89 17.89 8.32
C ASN A 155 1.68 17.99 7.40
N SER A 156 1.19 16.87 6.86
CA SER A 156 -0.03 16.86 6.06
C SER A 156 -1.25 17.34 6.86
N ASP A 157 -2.19 18.01 6.17
CA ASP A 157 -3.41 18.51 6.79
C ASP A 157 -4.23 17.38 7.41
N LEU A 158 -4.32 16.23 6.71
CA LEU A 158 -5.03 15.06 7.20
C LEU A 158 -4.44 14.52 8.50
N TYR A 159 -3.10 14.38 8.59
CA TYR A 159 -2.46 13.90 9.81
C TYR A 159 -2.68 14.87 10.98
N LYS A 160 -2.51 16.18 10.75
CA LYS A 160 -2.75 17.21 11.77
C LYS A 160 -4.20 17.20 12.25
N LYS A 161 -5.18 17.06 11.34
CA LYS A 161 -6.61 16.94 11.67
C LYS A 161 -6.87 15.74 12.57
N VAL A 162 -6.36 14.56 12.21
CA VAL A 162 -6.52 13.35 13.03
C VAL A 162 -5.85 13.54 14.40
N LYS A 163 -4.60 14.02 14.43
CA LYS A 163 -3.81 14.17 15.66
C LYS A 163 -4.48 15.07 16.69
N ASN A 164 -5.03 16.19 16.23
CA ASN A 164 -5.61 17.21 17.09
C ASN A 164 -7.11 16.98 17.37
N SER A 165 -7.68 15.87 16.88
CA SER A 165 -9.09 15.56 17.08
C SER A 165 -9.41 15.19 18.53
N ALA A 166 -10.42 15.84 19.11
CA ALA A 166 -10.95 15.48 20.41
C ALA A 166 -11.55 14.05 20.44
N VAL A 167 -11.90 13.49 19.27
CA VAL A 167 -12.40 12.11 19.14
C VAL A 167 -11.36 11.09 19.58
N ASN A 168 -10.06 11.39 19.50
CA ASN A 168 -9.00 10.50 19.96
C ASN A 168 -9.16 10.14 21.45
N MET A 169 -9.48 11.12 22.29
CA MET A 169 -9.69 10.90 23.73
C MET A 169 -10.91 10.01 24.01
N PHE A 170 -11.91 10.05 23.13
CA PHE A 170 -13.07 9.17 23.23
C PHE A 170 -12.72 7.73 22.81
N ILE A 171 -12.01 7.57 21.68
CA ILE A 171 -11.58 6.26 21.18
C ILE A 171 -10.68 5.57 22.20
N GLU A 172 -9.77 6.29 22.88
CA GLU A 172 -8.91 5.70 23.90
C GLU A 172 -9.67 5.13 25.11
N LYS A 173 -10.94 5.49 25.32
CA LYS A 173 -11.81 4.91 26.37
C LYS A 173 -12.53 3.63 25.94
N ILE A 174 -12.60 3.34 24.64
CA ILE A 174 -13.26 2.14 24.10
C ILE A 174 -12.31 0.95 24.19
N ASP A 175 -12.83 -0.26 24.37
CA ASP A 175 -12.00 -1.47 24.35
C ASP A 175 -11.27 -1.65 23.00
N GLN A 176 -10.02 -2.14 23.06
CA GLN A 176 -9.18 -2.27 21.86
C GLN A 176 -9.78 -3.22 20.82
N ILE A 177 -10.41 -4.31 21.25
CA ILE A 177 -11.02 -5.29 20.35
C ILE A 177 -12.25 -4.68 19.68
N GLU A 178 -13.02 -3.88 20.40
CA GLU A 178 -14.18 -3.18 19.84
C GLU A 178 -13.77 -2.16 18.77
N ILE A 179 -12.75 -1.33 19.04
CA ILE A 179 -12.20 -0.39 18.05
C ILE A 179 -11.76 -1.13 16.80
N GLN A 180 -11.02 -2.24 16.97
CA GLN A 180 -10.56 -3.04 15.83
C GLN A 180 -11.73 -3.60 15.02
N LYS A 181 -12.76 -4.15 15.67
CA LYS A 181 -13.95 -4.64 14.97
C LYS A 181 -14.67 -3.54 14.18
N MET A 182 -14.88 -2.38 14.80
CA MET A 182 -15.54 -1.25 14.13
C MET A 182 -14.73 -0.76 12.93
N PHE A 183 -13.43 -0.57 13.12
CA PHE A 183 -12.53 -0.10 12.06
C PHE A 183 -12.41 -1.11 10.91
N MET A 184 -12.23 -2.40 11.22
CA MET A 184 -12.17 -3.45 10.20
C MET A 184 -13.48 -3.61 9.43
N SER A 185 -14.63 -3.39 10.07
CA SER A 185 -15.92 -3.39 9.37
C SER A 185 -15.99 -2.26 8.35
N LEU A 186 -15.54 -1.07 8.73
CA LEU A 186 -15.47 0.09 7.84
C LEU A 186 -14.46 -0.12 6.70
N GLU A 187 -13.24 -0.58 7.01
CA GLU A 187 -12.19 -0.89 6.02
C GLU A 187 -12.70 -1.93 5.00
N LYS A 188 -13.36 -2.99 5.47
CA LYS A 188 -13.94 -4.02 4.60
C LYS A 188 -15.06 -3.49 3.70
N GLU A 189 -15.87 -2.56 4.20
CA GLU A 189 -16.90 -1.89 3.40
C GLU A 189 -16.27 -1.03 2.30
N MET A 190 -15.26 -0.23 2.65
CA MET A 190 -14.52 0.62 1.72
C MET A 190 -13.83 -0.22 0.63
N ASP A 191 -13.06 -1.24 1.01
CA ASP A 191 -12.26 -2.06 0.08
C ASP A 191 -13.13 -2.94 -0.85
N ARG A 192 -14.35 -3.31 -0.43
CA ARG A 192 -15.27 -4.11 -1.26
C ARG A 192 -16.21 -3.27 -2.11
N CYS A 193 -16.29 -1.96 -1.87
CA CYS A 193 -17.16 -1.09 -2.64
C CYS A 193 -16.60 -0.93 -4.06
N PRO A 194 -17.37 -1.22 -5.11
CA PRO A 194 -16.96 -0.90 -6.48
C PRO A 194 -16.59 0.58 -6.62
N LEU A 195 -15.53 0.88 -7.37
CA LEU A 195 -14.98 2.24 -7.48
C LEU A 195 -15.95 3.26 -8.12
N ASP A 196 -16.98 2.81 -8.84
CA ASP A 196 -18.07 3.61 -9.40
C ASP A 196 -19.20 3.88 -8.39
N LYS A 197 -19.13 3.29 -7.19
CA LYS A 197 -20.12 3.44 -6.13
C LYS A 197 -19.53 4.15 -4.90
N VAL A 198 -20.45 4.57 -4.02
CA VAL A 198 -20.14 5.23 -2.75
C VAL A 198 -20.59 4.29 -1.62
N PRO A 199 -19.69 3.84 -0.72
CA PRO A 199 -20.03 3.02 0.43
C PRO A 199 -20.94 3.79 1.40
N ASN A 200 -21.75 3.07 2.17
CA ASN A 200 -22.73 3.66 3.08
C ASN A 200 -22.06 4.47 4.18
N CYS A 201 -20.94 4.00 4.72
CA CYS A 201 -20.16 4.75 5.71
C CYS A 201 -19.77 6.15 5.20
N ALA A 202 -19.37 6.30 3.94
CA ALA A 202 -19.09 7.59 3.32
C ALA A 202 -20.38 8.37 2.97
N LYS A 203 -21.44 7.70 2.48
CA LYS A 203 -22.72 8.35 2.16
C LYS A 203 -23.34 9.08 3.35
N ILE A 204 -23.26 8.51 4.55
CA ILE A 204 -23.81 9.14 5.77
C ILE A 204 -23.12 10.47 6.02
N ILE A 205 -21.79 10.49 5.90
CA ILE A 205 -20.96 11.67 6.11
C ILE A 205 -21.17 12.72 5.01
N LEU A 206 -21.27 12.30 3.75
CA LEU A 206 -21.42 13.21 2.60
C LEU A 206 -22.78 13.91 2.53
N LYS A 207 -23.80 13.43 3.28
CA LYS A 207 -25.16 14.01 3.26
C LYS A 207 -25.34 15.20 4.19
N LYS A 208 -24.40 15.42 5.13
CA LYS A 208 -24.52 16.41 6.20
C LYS A 208 -23.30 17.32 6.17
N ARG A 209 -23.44 18.53 6.70
CA ARG A 209 -22.26 19.36 6.96
C ARG A 209 -21.57 18.85 8.22
N PRO A 210 -20.23 18.96 8.33
CA PRO A 210 -19.50 18.46 9.50
C PRO A 210 -19.98 18.99 10.86
N ILE A 211 -20.50 20.23 10.90
CA ILE A 211 -21.08 20.84 12.11
C ILE A 211 -22.40 20.21 12.56
N ASP A 212 -23.10 19.54 11.65
CA ASP A 212 -24.41 18.93 11.89
C ASP A 212 -24.29 17.42 12.23
N PHE A 213 -23.06 16.92 12.47
CA PHE A 213 -22.83 15.51 12.75
C PHE A 213 -23.18 15.12 14.18
N GLU A 214 -23.86 13.99 14.30
CA GLU A 214 -24.05 13.30 15.58
C GLU A 214 -22.74 12.65 16.05
N LYS A 215 -22.67 12.27 17.33
CA LYS A 215 -21.46 11.65 17.92
C LYS A 215 -20.99 10.41 17.17
N SER A 216 -21.92 9.58 16.69
CA SER A 216 -21.63 8.39 15.89
C SER A 216 -21.05 8.76 14.52
N GLU A 217 -21.55 9.82 13.89
CA GLU A 217 -21.08 10.31 12.59
C GLU A 217 -19.70 10.96 12.71
N LEU A 218 -19.42 11.69 13.79
CA LEU A 218 -18.08 12.18 14.12
C LEU A 218 -17.07 11.02 14.24
N LEU A 219 -17.46 9.91 14.89
CA LEU A 219 -16.61 8.72 14.99
C LEU A 219 -16.37 8.08 13.63
N ILE A 220 -17.41 7.90 12.80
CA ILE A 220 -17.30 7.32 11.45
C ILE A 220 -16.38 8.16 10.58
N ALA A 221 -16.58 9.48 10.55
CA ALA A 221 -15.73 10.39 9.79
C ALA A 221 -14.28 10.38 10.28
N HIS A 222 -14.07 10.30 11.60
CA HIS A 222 -12.73 10.14 12.16
C HIS A 222 -12.08 8.81 11.75
N PHE A 223 -12.84 7.71 11.73
CA PHE A 223 -12.36 6.43 11.20
C PHE A 223 -12.07 6.46 9.69
N LEU A 224 -12.85 7.21 8.89
CA LEU A 224 -12.54 7.42 7.47
C LEU A 224 -11.21 8.17 7.27
N MET A 225 -10.92 9.16 8.12
CA MET A 225 -9.63 9.86 8.09
C MET A 225 -8.46 8.94 8.49
N LEU A 226 -8.64 8.12 9.53
CA LEU A 226 -7.64 7.10 9.92
C LEU A 226 -7.43 6.07 8.80
N PHE A 227 -8.50 5.66 8.13
CA PHE A 227 -8.44 4.75 6.99
C PHE A 227 -7.65 5.35 5.82
N ALA A 228 -7.89 6.61 5.47
CA ALA A 228 -7.12 7.31 4.44
C ALA A 228 -5.61 7.42 4.79
N LEU A 229 -5.27 7.74 6.05
CA LEU A 229 -3.87 7.76 6.51
C LEU A 229 -3.24 6.37 6.48
N ARG A 230 -3.97 5.34 6.90
CA ARG A 230 -3.50 3.95 6.82
C ARG A 230 -3.23 3.54 5.38
N LYS A 231 -4.11 3.90 4.43
CA LYS A 231 -3.91 3.63 2.99
C LYS A 231 -2.70 4.36 2.43
N SER A 232 -2.45 5.59 2.88
CA SER A 232 -1.23 6.35 2.55
C SER A 232 0.03 5.59 2.97
N LEU A 233 0.05 5.04 4.19
CA LEU A 233 1.16 4.21 4.69
C LEU A 233 1.25 2.86 3.97
N GLU A 234 0.13 2.20 3.68
CA GLU A 234 0.10 0.95 2.89
C GLU A 234 0.77 1.13 1.53
N ASN A 235 0.41 2.22 0.85
CA ASN A 235 0.96 2.59 -0.46
C ASN A 235 2.46 2.92 -0.39
N ALA A 236 2.89 3.65 0.64
CA ALA A 236 4.31 3.89 0.86
C ALA A 236 5.08 2.60 1.13
N CYS A 237 4.52 1.66 1.91
CA CYS A 237 5.14 0.35 2.17
C CYS A 237 5.27 -0.49 0.91
N SER A 238 4.27 -0.47 0.03
CA SER A 238 4.32 -1.14 -1.29
C SER A 238 5.45 -0.56 -2.15
N LEU A 239 5.58 0.76 -2.24
CA LEU A 239 6.68 1.40 -2.99
C LEU A 239 8.07 1.02 -2.45
N LEU A 240 8.24 1.03 -1.11
CA LEU A 240 9.51 0.63 -0.49
C LEU A 240 9.82 -0.84 -0.73
N PHE A 241 8.81 -1.71 -0.69
CA PHE A 241 8.99 -3.12 -1.03
C PHE A 241 9.45 -3.29 -2.48
N THR A 242 8.77 -2.65 -3.43
CA THR A 242 9.12 -2.68 -4.85
C THR A 242 10.57 -2.24 -5.08
N ALA A 243 11.03 -1.20 -4.37
CA ALA A 243 12.43 -0.78 -4.41
C ALA A 243 13.39 -1.83 -3.78
N LEU A 244 13.06 -2.39 -2.62
CA LEU A 244 13.90 -3.38 -1.93
C LEU A 244 14.08 -4.67 -2.72
N VAL A 245 13.03 -5.11 -3.43
CA VAL A 245 13.09 -6.31 -4.27
C VAL A 245 13.69 -6.06 -5.66
N GLY A 246 14.14 -4.83 -5.93
CA GLY A 246 14.80 -4.47 -7.20
C GLY A 246 13.86 -4.36 -8.40
N GLU A 247 12.56 -4.19 -8.16
CA GLU A 247 11.59 -4.04 -9.24
C GLU A 247 11.36 -2.55 -9.59
N GLU A 248 11.04 -2.30 -10.85
CA GLU A 248 10.76 -0.95 -11.36
C GLU A 248 9.32 -0.50 -11.10
N LEU A 249 9.11 0.80 -10.97
CA LEU A 249 7.76 1.35 -10.94
C LEU A 249 7.07 1.04 -12.28
N ILE A 250 5.81 0.62 -12.24
CA ILE A 250 5.05 0.37 -13.46
C ILE A 250 4.71 1.74 -14.09
N VAL A 251 5.06 1.93 -15.37
CA VAL A 251 4.78 3.16 -16.11
C VAL A 251 3.94 2.85 -17.34
N PHE A 252 2.78 3.49 -17.43
CA PHE A 252 1.92 3.50 -18.61
C PHE A 252 2.16 4.80 -19.38
N SER A 253 2.68 4.69 -20.60
CA SER A 253 3.01 5.80 -21.49
C SER A 253 2.27 5.69 -22.81
N GLU A 254 2.43 6.69 -23.67
CA GLU A 254 1.93 6.65 -25.06
C GLU A 254 2.43 5.43 -25.84
N ASP A 255 3.56 4.83 -25.43
CA ASP A 255 4.14 3.65 -26.09
C ASP A 255 3.36 2.36 -25.82
N ASN A 256 2.67 2.27 -24.68
CA ASN A 256 1.97 1.05 -24.27
C ASN A 256 0.46 1.24 -24.04
N ILE A 257 -0.06 2.46 -24.05
CA ILE A 257 -1.51 2.72 -23.95
C ILE A 257 -2.16 2.57 -25.33
N ILE A 258 -3.11 1.64 -25.44
CA ILE A 258 -3.98 1.48 -26.62
C ILE A 258 -5.15 2.46 -26.52
N SER A 259 -5.81 2.51 -25.36
CA SER A 259 -6.95 3.40 -25.12
C SER A 259 -7.10 3.75 -23.64
N ILE A 260 -7.70 4.91 -23.40
CA ILE A 260 -8.21 5.31 -22.08
C ILE A 260 -9.71 5.12 -22.10
N ASP A 261 -10.17 4.01 -21.53
CA ASP A 261 -11.56 3.58 -21.63
C ASP A 261 -12.47 4.39 -20.71
N LYS A 262 -11.97 4.74 -19.52
CA LYS A 262 -12.65 5.64 -18.59
C LYS A 262 -11.66 6.52 -17.85
N ASN A 263 -12.04 7.77 -17.63
CA ASN A 263 -11.33 8.70 -16.76
C ASN A 263 -12.39 9.56 -16.06
N TYR A 264 -12.75 9.19 -14.84
CA TYR A 264 -13.84 9.85 -14.11
C TYR A 264 -13.47 10.13 -12.66
N LYS A 265 -14.20 11.09 -12.10
CA LYS A 265 -14.11 11.48 -10.70
C LYS A 265 -15.49 11.34 -10.07
N ASN A 266 -15.59 10.70 -8.91
CA ASN A 266 -16.78 10.75 -8.07
C ASN A 266 -16.46 11.46 -6.74
N VAL A 267 -17.40 11.43 -5.81
CA VAL A 267 -17.28 12.11 -4.49
C VAL A 267 -16.25 11.47 -3.54
N ILE A 268 -15.61 10.38 -3.95
CA ILE A 268 -14.62 9.66 -3.13
C ILE A 268 -13.29 9.49 -3.85
N ASN A 269 -13.34 9.13 -5.14
CA ASN A 269 -12.21 8.61 -5.90
C ASN A 269 -12.11 9.25 -7.29
N LYS A 270 -10.89 9.31 -7.80
CA LYS A 270 -10.61 9.50 -9.24
C LYS A 270 -10.12 8.16 -9.79
N VAL A 271 -10.67 7.74 -10.92
CA VAL A 271 -10.46 6.41 -11.50
C VAL A 271 -10.09 6.54 -12.96
N ILE A 272 -9.08 5.79 -13.38
CA ILE A 272 -8.65 5.69 -14.77
C ILE A 272 -8.67 4.22 -15.17
N GLN A 273 -9.37 3.88 -16.24
CA GLN A 273 -9.35 2.57 -16.88
C GLN A 273 -8.60 2.70 -18.21
N VAL A 274 -7.60 1.85 -18.40
CA VAL A 274 -6.77 1.83 -19.61
C VAL A 274 -6.68 0.43 -20.17
N THR A 275 -6.69 0.35 -21.50
CA THR A 275 -6.29 -0.82 -22.26
C THR A 275 -4.86 -0.62 -22.72
N LEU A 276 -4.01 -1.60 -22.45
CA LEU A 276 -2.57 -1.57 -22.66
C LEU A 276 -2.14 -2.66 -23.64
N LEU A 277 -1.10 -2.37 -24.41
CA LEU A 277 -0.40 -3.35 -25.25
C LEU A 277 0.55 -4.18 -24.39
N GLY A 278 0.48 -5.50 -24.56
CA GLY A 278 1.34 -6.47 -23.91
C GLY A 278 0.79 -7.02 -22.59
N PHE A 279 1.52 -8.01 -22.07
CA PHE A 279 1.29 -8.61 -20.75
C PHE A 279 2.18 -7.98 -19.69
N PHE A 280 1.58 -7.57 -18.57
CA PHE A 280 2.29 -7.06 -17.42
C PHE A 280 2.36 -8.14 -16.34
N SER A 281 3.56 -8.37 -15.79
CA SER A 281 3.74 -9.20 -14.60
C SER A 281 4.84 -8.66 -13.70
N LYS A 282 4.76 -9.06 -12.43
CA LYS A 282 5.70 -8.73 -11.36
C LYS A 282 6.18 -10.04 -10.75
N LYS A 283 7.48 -10.18 -10.56
CA LYS A 283 8.10 -11.43 -10.07
C LYS A 283 7.77 -11.60 -8.59
N TYR A 284 7.97 -10.55 -7.80
CA TYR A 284 7.91 -10.64 -6.34
C TYR A 284 6.59 -10.13 -5.72
N SER A 285 5.84 -9.25 -6.40
CA SER A 285 4.52 -8.75 -5.96
C SER A 285 3.39 -9.06 -6.95
N ASN A 286 2.13 -9.00 -6.50
CA ASN A 286 1.00 -9.05 -7.45
C ASN A 286 0.78 -7.65 -7.99
N ILE A 287 0.36 -7.54 -9.25
CA ILE A 287 0.10 -6.23 -9.88
C ILE A 287 -1.03 -5.48 -9.17
N ALA A 288 -2.13 -6.17 -8.83
CA ALA A 288 -3.20 -5.54 -8.06
C ALA A 288 -2.65 -5.11 -6.69
N GLY A 289 -2.90 -3.88 -6.27
CA GLY A 289 -2.35 -3.27 -5.06
C GLY A 289 -1.05 -2.50 -5.24
N GLU A 290 -0.37 -2.62 -6.40
CA GLU A 290 0.83 -1.83 -6.71
C GLU A 290 0.47 -0.43 -7.19
N ILE A 291 1.44 0.48 -7.08
CA ILE A 291 1.34 1.83 -7.61
C ILE A 291 1.95 1.85 -9.02
N ALA A 292 1.22 2.46 -9.94
CA ALA A 292 1.69 2.77 -11.28
C ALA A 292 1.63 4.28 -11.53
N LEU A 293 2.50 4.73 -12.43
CA LEU A 293 2.44 6.05 -13.04
C LEU A 293 1.74 5.92 -14.41
N ILE A 294 0.71 6.71 -14.65
CA ILE A 294 0.21 6.96 -15.99
C ILE A 294 0.69 8.33 -16.46
N HIS A 295 1.40 8.33 -17.59
CA HIS A 295 1.94 9.52 -18.21
C HIS A 295 1.68 9.54 -19.72
N CYS A 296 0.67 10.27 -20.17
CA CYS A 296 0.34 10.38 -21.59
C CYS A 296 -0.35 11.69 -21.94
N ASN A 297 -0.21 12.14 -23.19
CA ASN A 297 -0.89 13.29 -23.75
C ASN A 297 -1.96 12.82 -24.76
N PRO A 298 -3.15 12.39 -24.29
CA PRO A 298 -4.21 11.93 -25.18
C PRO A 298 -4.64 12.98 -26.23
N ASN A 299 -4.40 14.27 -25.98
CA ASN A 299 -4.67 15.37 -26.90
C ASN A 299 -3.84 16.61 -26.52
N GLN A 300 -3.69 17.57 -27.45
CA GLN A 300 -2.77 18.72 -27.33
C GLN A 300 -2.97 19.56 -26.05
N ASP A 301 -4.19 19.59 -25.51
CA ASP A 301 -4.55 20.42 -24.35
C ASP A 301 -4.70 19.62 -23.04
N TYR A 302 -4.49 18.31 -23.06
CA TYR A 302 -4.72 17.46 -21.89
C TYR A 302 -3.58 16.45 -21.71
N ASN A 303 -2.86 16.63 -20.61
CA ASN A 303 -1.81 15.73 -20.15
C ASN A 303 -2.30 14.99 -18.91
N ILE A 304 -2.21 13.67 -18.94
CA ILE A 304 -2.40 12.82 -17.78
C ILE A 304 -1.02 12.53 -17.21
N HIS A 305 -0.78 12.98 -15.99
CA HIS A 305 0.40 12.64 -15.20
C HIS A 305 -0.06 12.32 -13.78
N GLU A 306 -0.44 11.06 -13.56
CA GLU A 306 -1.10 10.64 -12.34
C GLU A 306 -0.48 9.35 -11.79
N PHE A 307 -0.40 9.26 -10.47
CA PHE A 307 -0.07 8.00 -9.80
C PHE A 307 -1.37 7.34 -9.37
N GLY A 308 -1.46 6.02 -9.48
CA GLY A 308 -2.65 5.29 -9.06
C GLY A 308 -2.36 3.88 -8.60
N ILE A 309 -3.18 3.40 -7.68
CA ILE A 309 -3.17 2.02 -7.20
C ILE A 309 -3.91 1.17 -8.23
N ILE A 310 -3.29 0.11 -8.70
CA ILE A 310 -3.93 -0.83 -9.62
C ILE A 310 -4.92 -1.69 -8.84
N HIS A 311 -6.22 -1.55 -9.10
CA HIS A 311 -7.27 -2.36 -8.46
C HIS A 311 -7.50 -3.69 -9.17
N THR A 312 -7.51 -3.64 -10.50
CA THR A 312 -7.76 -4.81 -11.35
C THR A 312 -6.78 -4.81 -12.50
N CYS A 313 -6.28 -5.99 -12.85
CA CYS A 313 -5.52 -6.24 -14.06
C CYS A 313 -6.09 -7.51 -14.70
N THR A 314 -6.60 -7.40 -15.93
CA THR A 314 -7.04 -8.56 -16.72
C THR A 314 -6.25 -8.61 -18.01
N SER A 315 -5.66 -9.77 -18.30
CA SER A 315 -4.85 -9.98 -19.50
C SER A 315 -5.61 -10.86 -20.48
N SER A 316 -5.60 -10.46 -21.75
CA SER A 316 -6.21 -11.19 -22.86
C SER A 316 -5.13 -11.55 -23.87
N PHE A 317 -5.15 -12.81 -24.31
CA PHE A 317 -4.24 -13.35 -25.31
C PHE A 317 -5.08 -13.78 -26.51
N ASN A 318 -5.01 -13.02 -27.61
CA ASN A 318 -5.73 -13.34 -28.84
C ASN A 318 -4.76 -13.34 -30.02
N GLN A 319 -4.96 -14.26 -30.96
CA GLN A 319 -4.18 -14.33 -32.20
C GLN A 319 -4.38 -13.09 -33.08
N GLU A 320 -5.53 -12.42 -32.98
CA GLU A 320 -5.86 -11.25 -33.82
C GLU A 320 -5.32 -9.92 -33.27
N THR A 321 -5.46 -9.70 -31.96
CA THR A 321 -5.09 -8.42 -31.31
C THR A 321 -3.77 -8.48 -30.54
N GLY A 322 -3.12 -9.64 -30.54
CA GLY A 322 -1.94 -9.92 -29.72
C GLY A 322 -2.27 -9.99 -28.23
N GLU A 323 -1.30 -9.62 -27.41
CA GLU A 323 -1.43 -9.57 -25.95
C GLU A 323 -1.89 -8.18 -25.52
N THR A 324 -2.95 -8.12 -24.74
CA THR A 324 -3.48 -6.85 -24.21
C THR A 324 -3.82 -6.99 -22.74
N SER A 325 -3.64 -5.93 -21.95
CA SER A 325 -4.03 -5.88 -20.54
C SER A 325 -4.97 -4.71 -20.26
N ASN A 326 -6.08 -4.97 -19.58
CA ASN A 326 -6.97 -3.93 -19.08
C ASN A 326 -6.68 -3.68 -17.60
N MET A 327 -6.42 -2.41 -17.26
CA MET A 327 -6.12 -2.02 -15.88
C MET A 327 -7.05 -0.92 -15.39
N THR A 328 -7.50 -1.07 -14.15
CA THR A 328 -8.23 -0.02 -13.42
C THR A 328 -7.33 0.56 -12.35
N LEU A 329 -7.04 1.85 -12.42
CA LEU A 329 -6.28 2.58 -11.43
C LEU A 329 -7.20 3.49 -10.61
N GLN A 330 -7.00 3.49 -9.28
CA GLN A 330 -7.53 4.52 -8.39
C GLN A 330 -6.42 5.53 -8.12
N VAL A 331 -6.60 6.78 -8.56
CA VAL A 331 -5.59 7.83 -8.46
C VAL A 331 -5.32 8.19 -7.00
N VAL A 332 -4.05 8.45 -6.67
CA VAL A 332 -3.59 8.91 -5.36
C VAL A 332 -3.08 10.34 -5.41
N ASP A 333 -3.26 11.07 -4.31
CA ASP A 333 -2.72 12.42 -4.15
C ASP A 333 -1.23 12.44 -3.75
N ASN A 334 -0.75 13.61 -3.37
CA ASN A 334 0.61 13.85 -2.88
C ASN A 334 0.90 13.21 -1.50
N LEU A 335 -0.13 12.77 -0.78
CA LEU A 335 0.00 11.97 0.45
C LEU A 335 -0.02 10.46 0.16
N LEU A 336 -0.05 10.04 -1.12
CA LEU A 336 -0.34 8.65 -1.51
C LEU A 336 -1.73 8.18 -1.04
N ASN A 337 -2.66 9.11 -0.79
CA ASN A 337 -4.01 8.81 -0.36
C ASN A 337 -4.95 8.64 -1.56
N PRO A 338 -5.59 7.48 -1.76
CA PRO A 338 -6.54 7.28 -2.86
C PRO A 338 -7.94 7.85 -2.59
N TYR A 339 -8.20 8.28 -1.35
CA TYR A 339 -9.50 8.79 -0.89
C TYR A 339 -9.48 10.31 -0.67
N PHE A 340 -8.57 11.02 -1.34
CA PHE A 340 -8.32 12.45 -1.12
C PHE A 340 -9.57 13.33 -1.34
N ILE A 341 -10.42 12.97 -2.31
CA ILE A 341 -11.66 13.73 -2.60
C ILE A 341 -12.66 13.63 -1.45
N LEU A 342 -12.75 12.46 -0.83
CA LEU A 342 -13.56 12.28 0.37
C LEU A 342 -13.00 13.12 1.53
N MET A 343 -11.68 13.15 1.69
CA MET A 343 -11.04 13.91 2.76
C MET A 343 -11.24 15.43 2.62
N ASP A 344 -11.26 15.94 1.40
CA ASP A 344 -11.61 17.34 1.11
C ASP A 344 -13.04 17.69 1.58
N SER A 345 -13.93 16.70 1.61
CA SER A 345 -15.33 16.86 2.01
C SER A 345 -15.55 16.77 3.52
N ILE A 346 -14.61 16.19 4.28
CA ILE A 346 -14.69 16.00 5.74
C ILE A 346 -14.03 17.19 6.48
N ASP A 347 -14.21 18.41 5.96
CA ASP A 347 -13.59 19.61 6.54
C ASP A 347 -14.33 20.09 7.79
N TYR A 348 -13.95 19.58 8.96
CA TYR A 348 -14.26 20.22 10.24
C TYR A 348 -13.40 21.47 10.39
N LYS A 349 -13.95 22.64 10.07
CA LYS A 349 -13.41 23.85 10.69
C LYS A 349 -13.77 23.79 12.18
N ASN A 350 -12.76 23.48 13.00
CA ASN A 350 -12.81 23.73 14.43
C ASN A 350 -12.85 25.23 14.70
#